data_AF-A0A7X6IA70-F1
#
_entry.id   AF-A0A7X6IA70-F1
#
_cell.length_a   1.000
_cell.length_b   1.000
_cell.length_c   1.000
_cell.angle_alpha   90.00
_cell.angle_beta   90.00
_cell.angle_gamma   90.00
#
_symmetry.space_group_name_H-M   'P 1'
#
loop_
_entity.id
_entity.type
_entity.pdbx_description
1 polymer ?
#
loop_
_entity_poly.entity_id
_entity_poly.type
_entity_poly.pdbx_seq_one_letter_code
_entity_poly.pdbx_strand_id
1 'polypeptide(L)'
;MAVVKVWGRGQLTIPASLRKELHIEEDATVSVVRVGESLILTTKKLVGDTIAKKAQKELKKAGLRLEDILKDLEEQRERYNRERYGR
;
A
#
# COMPACT_ATOMS: atom_id res chain seq x y z
N MET A 1 7.85 -17.65 -18.29
CA MET A 1 7.98 -16.41 -19.08
C MET A 1 6.83 -16.36 -20.07
N ALA A 2 6.01 -15.31 -20.06
CA ALA A 2 4.91 -15.15 -21.00
C ALA A 2 5.19 -13.93 -21.88
N VAL A 3 5.09 -14.11 -23.20
CA VAL A 3 5.22 -13.01 -24.17
C VAL A 3 3.81 -12.59 -24.56
N VAL A 4 3.52 -11.30 -24.48
CA VAL A 4 2.19 -10.75 -24.79
C VAL A 4 2.31 -9.69 -25.88
N LYS A 5 1.28 -9.60 -26.72
CA LYS A 5 1.18 -8.54 -27.73
C LYS A 5 0.76 -7.24 -27.07
N VAL A 6 1.38 -6.14 -27.49
CA VAL A 6 0.93 -4.79 -27.17
C VAL A 6 -0.07 -4.34 -28.23
N TRP A 7 -1.23 -3.91 -27.79
CA TRP A 7 -2.31 -3.37 -28.60
C TRP A 7 -2.20 -1.83 -28.69
N GLY A 8 -3.16 -1.19 -29.35
CA GLY A 8 -3.20 0.27 -29.51
C GLY A 8 -3.04 1.01 -28.17
N ARG A 9 -2.30 2.13 -28.19
CA ARG A 9 -2.03 2.98 -27.02
C ARG A 9 -1.35 2.26 -25.83
N GLY A 10 -0.63 1.17 -26.08
CA GLY A 10 0.14 0.48 -25.04
C GLY A 10 -0.68 -0.48 -24.17
N GLN A 11 -1.91 -0.83 -24.57
CA GLN A 11 -2.71 -1.81 -23.85
C GLN A 11 -2.10 -3.21 -24.00
N LEU A 12 -2.03 -3.96 -22.91
CA LEU A 12 -1.57 -5.35 -22.90
C LEU A 12 -2.51 -6.20 -22.04
N THR A 13 -2.60 -7.48 -22.35
CA THR A 13 -3.42 -8.43 -21.59
C THR A 13 -2.54 -9.20 -20.62
N ILE A 14 -2.88 -9.18 -19.32
CA ILE A 14 -2.18 -9.98 -18.31
C ILE A 14 -2.68 -11.45 -18.40
N PRO A 15 -1.79 -12.43 -18.66
CA PRO A 15 -2.14 -13.85 -18.72
C PRO A 15 -2.86 -14.33 -17.46
N ALA A 16 -3.77 -15.30 -17.62
CA ALA A 16 -4.60 -15.81 -16.54
C ALA A 16 -3.79 -16.39 -15.36
N SER A 17 -2.66 -17.03 -15.63
CA SER A 17 -1.75 -17.53 -14.58
C SER A 17 -1.21 -16.40 -13.71
N LEU A 18 -0.67 -15.35 -14.34
CA LEU A 18 -0.13 -14.18 -13.63
C LEU A 18 -1.22 -13.41 -12.85
N ARG A 19 -2.44 -13.31 -13.40
CA ARG A 19 -3.56 -12.70 -12.66
C ARG A 19 -3.89 -13.47 -11.38
N LYS A 20 -3.91 -14.80 -11.43
CA LYS A 20 -4.16 -15.65 -10.25
C LYS A 20 -3.03 -15.53 -9.21
N GLU A 21 -1.79 -15.64 -9.65
CA GLU A 21 -0.61 -15.55 -8.77
C GLU A 21 -0.54 -14.19 -8.06
N LEU A 22 -0.76 -13.11 -8.81
CA LEU A 22 -0.67 -11.74 -8.30
C LEU A 22 -1.98 -11.21 -7.71
N HIS A 23 -3.04 -12.04 -7.68
CA HIS A 23 -4.38 -11.69 -7.19
C HIS A 23 -4.91 -10.40 -7.82
N ILE A 24 -4.80 -10.31 -9.15
CA ILE A 24 -5.29 -9.17 -9.94
C ILE A 24 -6.74 -9.45 -10.34
N GLU A 25 -7.64 -8.67 -9.76
CA GLU A 25 -9.08 -8.72 -10.04
C GLU A 25 -9.46 -7.84 -11.25
N GLU A 26 -10.72 -7.95 -11.69
CA GLU A 26 -11.26 -7.01 -12.67
C GLU A 26 -11.24 -5.58 -12.10
N ASP A 27 -10.98 -4.60 -12.96
CA ASP A 27 -10.80 -3.17 -12.60
C ASP A 27 -9.64 -2.85 -11.64
N ALA A 28 -8.73 -3.80 -11.40
CA ALA A 28 -7.56 -3.57 -10.59
C ALA A 28 -6.62 -2.51 -11.18
N THR A 29 -6.20 -1.56 -10.35
CA THR A 29 -5.18 -0.56 -10.71
C THR A 29 -3.78 -1.05 -10.33
N VAL A 30 -2.84 -0.86 -11.24
CA VAL A 30 -1.41 -1.17 -11.02
C VAL A 30 -0.57 0.10 -11.12
N SER A 31 0.46 0.18 -10.28
CA SER A 31 1.50 1.18 -10.42
C SER A 31 2.48 0.73 -11.49
N VAL A 32 2.86 1.62 -12.41
CA VAL A 32 3.84 1.36 -13.47
C VAL A 32 5.06 2.23 -13.23
N VAL A 33 6.24 1.61 -13.14
CA VAL A 33 7.52 2.29 -12.96
C VAL A 33 8.49 1.83 -14.05
N ARG A 34 9.19 2.76 -14.69
CA ARG A 34 10.26 2.45 -15.65
C ARG A 34 11.57 2.24 -14.89
N VAL A 35 12.24 1.12 -15.17
CA VAL A 35 13.60 0.82 -14.66
C VAL A 35 14.47 0.44 -15.86
N GLY A 36 15.33 1.36 -16.29
CA GLY A 36 16.11 1.21 -17.52
C GLY A 36 15.21 1.08 -18.75
N GLU A 37 15.29 -0.07 -19.41
CA GLU A 37 14.45 -0.45 -20.57
C GLU A 37 13.25 -1.33 -20.18
N SER A 38 13.06 -1.60 -18.89
CA SER A 38 11.98 -2.44 -18.37
C SER A 38 10.86 -1.62 -17.75
N LEU A 39 9.64 -2.16 -17.81
CA LEU A 39 8.49 -1.68 -17.03
C LEU A 39 8.22 -2.65 -15.88
N ILE A 40 8.18 -2.12 -14.66
CA ILE A 40 7.76 -2.86 -13.48
C ILE A 40 6.33 -2.47 -13.16
N LEU A 41 5.45 -3.47 -13.11
CA LEU A 41 4.07 -3.32 -12.69
C LEU A 41 3.92 -3.87 -11.28
N THR A 42 3.41 -3.04 -10.36
CA THR A 42 3.16 -3.45 -8.98
C THR A 42 1.67 -3.32 -8.69
N THR A 43 1.06 -4.35 -8.13
CA THR A 43 -0.34 -4.29 -7.70
C THR A 43 -0.46 -3.28 -6.56
N LYS A 44 -1.35 -2.29 -6.70
CA LYS A 44 -1.75 -1.49 -5.55
C LYS A 44 -2.67 -2.37 -4.72
N LYS A 45 -2.11 -3.14 -3.79
CA LYS A 45 -2.93 -3.63 -2.67
C LYS A 45 -3.47 -2.38 -1.97
N LEU A 46 -4.77 -2.33 -1.70
CA LEU A 46 -5.34 -1.39 -0.73
C LEU A 46 -4.75 -1.77 0.64
N VAL A 47 -3.52 -1.34 0.89
CA VAL A 47 -2.78 -1.66 2.12
C VAL A 47 -3.48 -1.02 3.32
N GLY A 48 -4.23 0.06 3.10
CA GLY A 48 -5.04 0.74 4.12
C GLY A 48 -5.92 -0.22 4.92
N ASP A 49 -6.77 -1.00 4.26
CA ASP A 49 -7.70 -1.90 4.95
C ASP A 49 -6.99 -3.02 5.70
N THR A 50 -5.93 -3.58 5.12
CA THR A 50 -5.18 -4.67 5.76
C THR A 50 -4.40 -4.15 6.97
N ILE A 51 -3.78 -2.97 6.86
CA ILE A 51 -3.09 -2.32 7.97
C ILE A 51 -4.09 -1.91 9.04
N ALA A 52 -5.23 -1.33 8.68
CA ALA A 52 -6.27 -0.92 9.62
C ALA A 52 -6.80 -2.13 10.41
N LYS A 53 -7.08 -3.26 9.75
CA LYS A 53 -7.50 -4.50 10.42
C LYS A 53 -6.45 -5.04 11.37
N LYS A 54 -5.16 -5.02 10.98
CA LYS A 54 -4.06 -5.43 11.86
C LYS A 54 -3.92 -4.49 13.06
N ALA A 55 -3.93 -3.18 12.82
CA ALA A 55 -3.86 -2.17 13.87
C ALA A 55 -5.02 -2.31 14.88
N GLN A 56 -6.25 -2.50 14.39
CA GLN A 56 -7.42 -2.71 15.25
C GLN A 56 -7.29 -3.99 16.09
N LYS A 57 -6.72 -5.07 15.53
CA LYS A 57 -6.49 -6.32 16.27
C LYS A 57 -5.47 -6.14 17.40
N GLU A 58 -4.36 -5.46 17.12
CA GLU A 58 -3.32 -5.23 18.14
C GLU A 58 -3.78 -4.24 19.20
N LEU A 59 -4.54 -3.20 18.83
CA LEU A 59 -5.22 -2.29 19.75
C LEU A 59 -6.10 -3.02 20.76
N LYS A 60 -6.96 -3.91 20.26
CA LYS A 60 -7.85 -4.73 21.11
C LYS A 60 -7.06 -5.63 22.06
N LYS A 61 -5.97 -6.25 21.60
CA LYS A 61 -5.11 -7.09 22.45
C LYS A 61 -4.42 -6.29 23.54
N ALA A 62 -4.00 -5.07 23.23
CA ALA A 62 -3.36 -4.18 24.19
C ALA A 62 -4.35 -3.51 25.15
N GLY A 63 -5.66 -3.69 24.96
CA GLY A 63 -6.70 -3.02 25.75
C GLY A 63 -6.75 -1.51 25.52
N LEU A 64 -6.16 -1.02 24.42
CA LEU A 64 -6.07 0.39 24.10
C LEU A 64 -7.27 0.82 23.25
N ARG A 65 -7.79 2.01 23.53
CA ARG A 65 -8.83 2.64 22.71
C ARG A 65 -8.19 3.59 21.71
N LEU A 66 -8.98 4.03 20.74
CA LEU A 66 -8.52 4.94 19.71
C LEU A 66 -8.08 6.28 20.31
N GLU A 67 -8.79 6.76 21.32
CA GLU A 67 -8.51 8.03 22.00
C GLU A 67 -7.13 8.00 22.66
N ASP A 68 -6.73 6.85 23.20
CA ASP A 68 -5.43 6.68 23.87
C ASP A 68 -4.27 6.79 22.85
N ILE A 69 -4.46 6.26 21.63
CA ILE A 69 -3.48 6.42 20.53
C ILE A 69 -3.42 7.84 20.00
N LEU A 70 -4.57 8.48 19.80
CA LEU A 70 -4.62 9.85 19.28
C LEU A 70 -3.96 10.83 20.25
N LYS A 71 -4.14 10.62 21.56
CA LYS A 71 -3.51 11.42 22.60
C LYS A 71 -1.98 11.25 22.61
N ASP A 72 -1.48 10.00 22.58
CA ASP A 72 -0.04 9.78 22.48
C ASP A 72 0.54 10.41 21.20
N LEU A 73 -0.14 10.30 20.06
CA LEU A 73 0.31 10.91 18.82
C LEU A 73 0.49 12.44 18.93
N GLU A 74 -0.39 13.12 19.66
CA GLU A 74 -0.29 14.54 19.94
C GLU A 74 0.92 14.87 20.82
N GLU A 75 1.13 14.08 21.89
CA GLU A 75 2.29 14.20 22.78
C GLU A 75 3.62 13.96 22.03
N GLN A 76 3.68 12.95 21.15
CA GLN A 76 4.86 12.68 20.31
C GLN A 76 5.10 13.84 19.33
N ARG A 77 4.05 14.40 18.72
CA ARG A 77 4.18 15.55 17.80
C ARG A 77 4.75 16.76 18.50
N GLU A 78 4.28 17.09 19.69
CA GLU A 78 4.86 18.17 20.48
C GLU A 78 6.32 17.88 20.83
N ARG A 79 6.64 16.65 21.24
CA ARG A 79 8.02 16.27 21.58
C ARG A 79 8.95 16.42 20.38
N TYR A 80 8.56 15.92 19.21
CA TYR A 80 9.35 16.07 17.99
C TYR A 80 9.48 17.53 17.55
N ASN A 81 8.45 18.34 17.78
CA ASN A 81 8.50 19.77 17.48
C ASN A 81 9.50 20.49 18.41
N ARG A 82 9.48 20.18 19.71
CA ARG A 82 10.49 20.63 20.68
C ARG A 82 11.90 20.19 20.30
N GLU A 83 12.07 18.91 19.93
CA GLU A 83 13.37 18.34 19.55
C GLU A 83 13.93 18.92 18.24
N ARG A 84 13.08 19.15 17.22
CA ARG A 84 13.52 19.65 15.91
C ARG A 84 13.60 21.17 15.81
N TYR A 85 12.75 21.90 16.52
CA TYR A 85 12.57 23.33 16.35
C TYR A 85 12.73 24.14 17.65
N GLY A 86 12.95 23.48 18.79
CA GLY A 86 13.28 24.16 20.07
C GLY A 86 12.17 25.03 20.65
N ARG A 87 10.92 24.87 20.22
CA ARG A 87 9.74 25.55 20.75
C ARG A 87 8.91 24.64 21.63
#